data_AF-A0A0F9TL94-F1
#
_entry.id   AF-A0A0F9TL94-F1
#
_cell.length_a   1.000
_cell.length_b   1.000
_cell.length_c   1.000
_cell.angle_alpha   90.00
_cell.angle_beta   90.00
_cell.angle_gamma   90.00
#
_symmetry.space_group_name_H-M   'P 1'
#
loop_
_entity.id
_entity.type
_entity.pdbx_description
1 polymer ?
#
loop_
_entity_poly.entity_id
_entity_poly.type
_entity_poly.pdbx_seq_one_letter_code
_entity_poly.pdbx_strand_id
1 'polypeptide(L)'
;MSCKDCDNTSCVGDYLCPDEVKRLQQAELKLNKINGLVAKEFQRATEKFDAFHNTHEGYAILLEEVDELWDDIKANDLYSSCDEAIQVAAMAMRYLFDLMPDDFDRDMHRALTGKDRDK
;
A
#
# COMPACT_ATOMS: atom_id res chain seq x y z
N MET A 1 6.85 5.13 26.98
CA MET A 1 7.22 6.41 26.35
C MET A 1 6.54 7.49 27.17
N SER A 2 7.25 8.10 28.13
CA SER A 2 6.68 9.17 28.97
C SER A 2 6.61 10.42 28.10
N CYS A 3 5.45 11.06 28.09
CA CYS A 3 5.18 12.28 27.35
C CYS A 3 6.04 13.43 27.94
N LYS A 4 7.29 13.54 27.51
CA LYS A 4 8.25 14.51 28.07
C LYS A 4 8.09 15.92 27.53
N ASP A 5 7.30 16.11 26.48
CA ASP A 5 7.21 17.37 25.73
C ASP A 5 5.75 17.87 25.50
N CYS A 6 4.75 17.38 26.26
CA CYS A 6 3.38 17.90 26.24
C CYS A 6 3.27 19.08 27.23
N ASP A 7 3.27 20.32 26.74
CA ASP A 7 2.98 21.54 27.54
C ASP A 7 1.50 21.65 27.98
N ASN A 8 0.67 20.64 27.68
CA ASN A 8 -0.76 20.65 27.91
C ASN A 8 -1.09 20.02 29.27
N THR A 9 -1.57 20.81 30.23
CA THR A 9 -1.99 20.41 31.58
C THR A 9 -3.15 19.40 31.61
N SER A 10 -3.67 18.99 30.46
CA SER A 10 -4.73 17.98 30.28
C SER A 10 -4.23 16.56 29.99
N CYS A 11 -2.91 16.34 29.84
CA CYS A 11 -2.30 15.02 29.69
C CYS A 11 -2.42 14.24 31.03
N VAL A 12 -3.45 13.39 31.21
CA VAL A 12 -3.67 12.57 32.44
C VAL A 12 -3.50 11.07 32.13
N GLY A 13 -2.53 10.40 32.76
CA GLY A 13 -2.39 8.92 32.76
C GLY A 13 -1.84 8.27 31.48
N ASP A 14 -2.16 6.99 31.26
CA ASP A 14 -1.73 6.17 30.11
C ASP A 14 -2.46 6.50 28.79
N TYR A 15 -3.26 7.56 28.78
CA TYR A 15 -3.99 8.00 27.59
C TYR A 15 -3.06 8.75 26.62
N LEU A 16 -3.21 8.48 25.32
CA LEU A 16 -2.47 9.17 24.25
C LEU A 16 -2.67 10.70 24.34
N CYS A 17 -1.63 11.46 24.03
CA CYS A 17 -1.69 12.92 24.01
C CYS A 17 -2.74 13.39 22.96
N PRO A 18 -3.56 14.44 23.22
CA PRO A 18 -4.53 14.93 22.25
C PRO A 18 -3.94 15.25 20.86
N ASP A 19 -2.69 15.72 20.79
CA ASP A 19 -2.04 15.99 19.51
C ASP A 19 -1.55 14.71 18.81
N GLU A 20 -1.21 13.67 19.58
CA GLU A 20 -0.95 12.33 19.04
C GLU A 20 -2.24 11.71 18.47
N VAL A 21 -3.36 11.84 19.18
CA VAL A 21 -4.69 11.42 18.71
C VAL A 21 -5.03 12.11 17.39
N LYS A 22 -4.86 13.44 17.29
CA LYS A 22 -5.11 14.18 16.04
C LYS A 22 -4.21 13.69 14.90
N ARG A 23 -2.92 13.45 15.16
CA ARG A 23 -1.98 12.95 14.16
C ARG A 23 -2.41 11.58 13.62
N LEU A 24 -2.84 10.67 14.49
CA LEU A 24 -3.34 9.36 14.09
C LEU A 24 -4.62 9.45 13.27
N GLN A 25 -5.57 10.29 13.68
CA GLN A 25 -6.80 10.54 12.92
C GLN A 25 -6.51 11.11 11.52
N GLN A 26 -5.56 12.05 11.41
CA GLN A 26 -5.14 12.60 10.12
C GLN A 26 -4.47 11.55 9.24
N ALA A 27 -3.63 10.69 9.82
CA ALA A 27 -2.98 9.59 9.09
C ALA A 27 -4.01 8.59 8.57
N GLU A 28 -5.01 8.23 9.37
CA GLU A 28 -6.11 7.34 8.98
C GLU A 28 -6.94 7.93 7.83
N LEU A 29 -7.33 9.20 7.94
CA LEU A 29 -8.07 9.90 6.87
C LEU A 29 -7.26 9.92 5.57
N LYS A 30 -5.96 10.19 5.66
CA LYS A 30 -5.07 10.19 4.49
C LYS A 30 -4.93 8.80 3.89
N LEU A 31 -4.78 7.76 4.71
CA LEU A 31 -4.71 6.36 4.26
C LEU A 31 -6.00 5.94 3.55
N ASN A 32 -7.16 6.25 4.13
CA ASN A 32 -8.46 5.96 3.51
C ASN A 32 -8.61 6.65 2.14
N LYS A 33 -8.13 7.89 2.02
CA LYS A 33 -8.08 8.58 0.73
C LYS A 33 -7.19 7.86 -0.28
N ILE A 34 -5.97 7.47 0.12
CA ILE A 34 -5.03 6.74 -0.74
C ILE A 34 -5.63 5.41 -1.20
N ASN A 35 -6.17 4.61 -0.28
CA ASN A 35 -6.84 3.35 -0.61
C ASN A 35 -7.97 3.55 -1.62
N GLY A 36 -8.77 4.61 -1.47
CA GLY A 36 -9.83 4.95 -2.41
C GLY A 36 -9.33 5.34 -3.80
N LEU A 37 -8.15 5.95 -3.91
CA LEU A 37 -7.52 6.27 -5.20
C LEU A 37 -6.96 5.02 -5.88
N VAL A 38 -6.23 4.18 -5.13
CA VAL A 38 -5.71 2.89 -5.63
C VAL A 38 -6.84 1.98 -6.09
N ALA A 39 -7.94 1.89 -5.33
CA ALA A 39 -9.10 1.07 -5.72
C ALA A 39 -9.76 1.55 -7.02
N LYS A 40 -9.85 2.87 -7.23
CA LYS A 40 -10.38 3.44 -8.49
C LYS A 40 -9.46 3.13 -9.66
N GLU A 41 -8.15 3.23 -9.45
CA GLU A 41 -7.17 2.95 -10.49
C GLU A 41 -7.16 1.46 -10.86
N PHE A 42 -7.21 0.57 -9.86
CA PHE A 42 -7.40 -0.87 -10.07
C PHE A 42 -8.66 -1.18 -10.88
N GLN A 43 -9.80 -0.54 -10.56
CA GLN A 43 -11.05 -0.72 -11.30
C GLN A 43 -10.91 -0.23 -12.74
N ARG A 44 -10.34 0.97 -12.94
CA ARG A 44 -10.11 1.54 -14.27
C ARG A 44 -9.25 0.62 -15.13
N ALA A 45 -8.14 0.11 -14.58
CA ALA A 45 -7.26 -0.82 -15.29
C ALA A 45 -7.98 -2.14 -15.62
N THR A 46 -8.79 -2.66 -14.69
CA THR A 46 -9.58 -3.88 -14.90
C THR A 46 -10.65 -3.72 -15.98
N GLU A 47 -11.26 -2.54 -16.09
CA GLU A 47 -12.25 -2.26 -17.13
C GLU A 47 -11.62 -2.04 -18.50
N LYS A 48 -10.38 -1.53 -18.53
CA LYS A 48 -9.69 -1.13 -19.77
C LYS A 48 -8.85 -2.23 -20.38
N PHE A 49 -8.30 -3.14 -19.57
CA PHE A 49 -7.34 -4.15 -20.00
C PHE A 49 -7.76 -5.55 -19.55
N ASP A 50 -7.44 -6.56 -20.36
CA ASP A 50 -7.67 -7.96 -20.02
C ASP A 50 -6.82 -8.40 -18.80
N ALA A 51 -7.17 -9.54 -18.21
CA ALA A 51 -6.37 -10.15 -17.15
C ALA A 51 -4.96 -10.51 -17.67
N PHE A 52 -3.94 -10.40 -16.81
CA PHE A 52 -2.60 -10.85 -17.17
C PHE A 52 -2.59 -12.34 -17.48
N HIS A 53 -1.91 -12.73 -18.56
CA HIS A 53 -1.84 -14.12 -19.01
C HIS A 53 -0.77 -14.92 -18.27
N ASN A 54 0.30 -14.25 -17.81
CA ASN A 54 1.40 -14.88 -17.10
C ASN A 54 2.21 -13.87 -16.27
N THR A 55 3.14 -14.38 -15.44
CA THR A 55 3.98 -13.58 -14.54
C THR A 55 4.94 -12.63 -15.25
N HIS A 56 5.41 -12.95 -16.46
CA HIS A 56 6.30 -12.05 -17.21
C HIS A 56 5.55 -10.82 -17.73
N GLU A 57 4.32 -11.01 -18.24
CA GLU A 57 3.45 -9.92 -18.64
C GLU A 57 3.09 -9.03 -17.44
N GLY A 58 2.63 -9.63 -16.33
CA GLY A 58 2.31 -8.86 -15.13
C GLY A 58 3.51 -8.09 -14.58
N TYR A 59 4.72 -8.68 -14.64
CA TYR A 59 5.95 -7.99 -14.25
C TYR A 59 6.30 -6.84 -15.21
N ALA A 60 6.16 -7.04 -16.52
CA ALA A 60 6.47 -6.00 -17.50
C ALA A 60 5.60 -4.76 -17.32
N ILE A 61 4.29 -4.94 -17.11
CA ILE A 61 3.37 -3.82 -16.84
C ILE A 61 3.69 -3.15 -15.50
N LEU A 62 3.93 -3.92 -14.44
CA LEU A 62 4.31 -3.33 -13.16
C LEU A 62 5.64 -2.55 -13.25
N LEU A 63 6.59 -3.04 -14.03
CA LEU A 63 7.87 -2.37 -14.26
C LEU A 63 7.69 -1.05 -15.01
N GLU A 64 6.80 -1.00 -16.00
CA GLU A 64 6.47 0.22 -16.74
C GLU A 64 6.01 1.34 -15.78
N GLU A 65 5.05 1.06 -14.91
CA GLU A 65 4.56 2.03 -13.91
C GLU A 65 5.67 2.48 -12.93
N VAL A 66 6.58 1.57 -12.56
CA VAL A 66 7.72 1.90 -11.69
C VAL A 66 8.75 2.78 -12.40
N ASP A 67 8.99 2.54 -13.68
CA ASP A 67 9.90 3.37 -14.49
C ASP A 67 9.31 4.77 -14.70
N GLU A 68 8.00 4.89 -14.95
CA GLU A 68 7.29 6.18 -15.03
C GLU A 68 7.35 6.95 -13.71
N LEU A 69 7.08 6.27 -12.58
CA LEU A 69 7.26 6.84 -11.24
C LEU A 69 8.70 7.35 -11.03
N TRP A 70 9.69 6.58 -11.47
CA TRP A 70 11.09 6.97 -11.32
C TRP A 70 11.46 8.17 -12.19
N ASP A 71 10.93 8.25 -13.39
CA ASP A 71 11.09 9.41 -14.28
C ASP A 71 10.52 10.68 -13.64
N ASP A 72 9.34 10.62 -13.03
CA ASP A 72 8.72 11.76 -12.34
C ASP A 72 9.48 12.19 -11.09
N ILE A 73 10.02 11.23 -10.33
CA ILE A 73 10.88 11.52 -9.18
C ILE A 73 12.15 12.25 -9.64
N LYS A 74 12.79 11.79 -10.73
CA LYS A 74 13.97 12.47 -11.31
C LYS A 74 13.62 13.87 -11.83
N ALA A 75 12.40 14.05 -12.35
CA ALA A 75 11.88 15.35 -12.78
C ALA A 75 11.49 16.26 -11.60
N ASN A 76 11.47 15.75 -10.38
CA ASN A 76 11.00 16.43 -9.17
C ASN A 76 9.54 16.92 -9.31
N ASP A 77 8.70 16.14 -9.98
CA ASP A 77 7.25 16.37 -10.07
C ASP A 77 6.51 15.57 -9.00
N LEU A 78 6.17 16.25 -7.91
CA LEU A 78 5.49 15.62 -6.77
C LEU A 78 4.07 15.14 -7.12
N TYR A 79 3.34 15.85 -7.98
CA TYR A 79 1.95 15.49 -8.27
C TYR A 79 1.91 14.29 -9.20
N SER A 80 2.70 14.34 -10.28
CA SER A 80 2.80 13.24 -11.24
C SER A 80 3.33 11.97 -10.57
N SER A 81 4.43 12.07 -9.80
CA SER A 81 4.95 10.90 -9.04
C SER A 81 3.95 10.34 -8.02
N CYS A 82 3.03 11.15 -7.48
CA CYS A 82 1.97 10.62 -6.62
C CYS A 82 0.92 9.84 -7.42
N ASP A 83 0.59 10.28 -8.64
CA ASP A 83 -0.31 9.57 -9.54
C ASP A 83 0.34 8.24 -9.97
N GLU A 84 1.61 8.24 -10.37
CA GLU A 84 2.32 7.01 -10.75
C GLU A 84 2.50 6.04 -9.59
N ALA A 85 2.74 6.53 -8.37
CA ALA A 85 2.74 5.66 -7.19
C ALA A 85 1.39 4.99 -6.93
N ILE A 86 0.27 5.65 -7.28
CA ILE A 86 -1.07 5.04 -7.22
C ILE A 86 -1.21 3.96 -8.29
N GLN A 87 -0.72 4.20 -9.52
CA GLN A 87 -0.74 3.21 -10.60
C GLN A 87 0.11 1.98 -10.26
N VAL A 88 1.31 2.15 -9.73
CA VAL A 88 2.17 1.06 -9.22
C VAL A 88 1.44 0.21 -8.17
N ALA A 89 0.80 0.86 -7.19
CA ALA A 89 0.04 0.15 -6.15
C ALA A 89 -1.14 -0.64 -6.75
N ALA A 90 -1.86 -0.04 -7.70
CA ALA A 90 -2.97 -0.70 -8.39
C ALA A 90 -2.48 -1.88 -9.26
N MET A 91 -1.35 -1.75 -9.96
CA MET A 91 -0.81 -2.82 -10.80
C MET A 91 -0.23 -3.97 -9.97
N ALA A 92 0.32 -3.69 -8.80
CA ALA A 92 0.69 -4.73 -7.84
C ALA A 92 -0.55 -5.52 -7.36
N MET A 93 -1.66 -4.83 -7.09
CA MET A 93 -2.93 -5.50 -6.76
C MET A 93 -3.48 -6.30 -7.94
N ARG A 94 -3.40 -5.79 -9.18
CA ARG A 94 -3.75 -6.54 -10.40
C ARG A 94 -2.92 -7.79 -10.59
N TYR A 95 -1.60 -7.70 -10.37
CA TYR A 95 -0.71 -8.85 -10.44
C TYR A 95 -1.18 -9.96 -9.49
N LEU A 96 -1.49 -9.60 -8.24
CA LEU A 96 -2.03 -10.55 -7.27
C LEU A 96 -3.41 -11.05 -7.71
N PHE A 97 -4.32 -10.16 -8.11
CA PHE A 97 -5.69 -10.54 -8.47
C PHE A 97 -5.77 -11.48 -9.68
N ASP A 98 -4.97 -11.23 -10.72
CA ASP A 98 -5.01 -11.98 -11.98
C ASP A 98 -4.20 -13.28 -11.92
N LEU A 99 -3.10 -13.30 -11.17
CA LEU A 99 -2.10 -14.39 -11.22
C LEU A 99 -1.95 -15.18 -9.92
N MET A 100 -2.50 -14.71 -8.79
CA MET A 100 -2.40 -15.44 -7.53
C MET A 100 -3.16 -16.77 -7.62
N PRO A 101 -2.50 -17.92 -7.38
CA PRO A 101 -3.19 -19.21 -7.30
C PRO A 101 -4.18 -19.23 -6.12
N ASP A 102 -5.30 -19.94 -6.30
CA ASP A 102 -6.35 -20.08 -5.27
C ASP A 102 -5.84 -20.63 -3.92
N ASP A 103 -4.69 -21.29 -3.89
CA ASP A 103 -4.12 -21.90 -2.70
C ASP A 103 -2.93 -21.18 -2.08
N PHE A 104 -2.65 -19.95 -2.52
CA PHE A 104 -1.53 -19.13 -2.03
C PHE A 104 -1.57 -18.84 -0.52
N ASP A 105 -2.76 -18.86 0.11
CA ASP A 105 -2.92 -18.63 1.56
C ASP A 105 -2.33 -19.73 2.46
N ARG A 106 -2.08 -20.94 1.93
CA ARG A 106 -1.58 -22.07 2.75
C ARG A 106 -0.14 -21.87 3.24
N ASP A 107 0.70 -21.20 2.46
CA ASP A 107 2.11 -21.03 2.79
C ASP A 107 2.39 -19.75 3.57
N MET A 108 1.53 -18.72 3.46
CA MET A 108 1.62 -17.53 4.30
C MET A 108 1.28 -17.83 5.78
N HIS A 109 0.31 -18.72 6.03
CA HIS A 109 0.02 -19.19 7.40
C HIS A 109 1.20 -19.97 8.00
N ARG A 110 1.95 -20.74 7.20
CA ARG A 110 3.16 -21.45 7.66
C ARG A 110 4.29 -20.49 8.01
N ALA A 111 4.55 -19.49 7.16
CA ALA A 111 5.60 -18.50 7.37
C ALA A 111 5.35 -17.59 8.60
N LEU A 112 4.10 -17.24 8.87
CA LEU A 112 3.73 -16.38 10.01
C LEU A 112 3.60 -17.14 11.34
N THR A 113 3.33 -18.45 11.32
CA THR A 113 3.16 -19.27 12.54
C THR A 113 4.39 -20.07 12.94
N GLY A 114 5.43 -20.15 12.10
CA GLY A 114 6.70 -20.82 12.42
C GLY A 114 6.57 -22.32 12.72
N LYS A 115 5.49 -22.97 12.28
CA LYS A 115 5.25 -24.40 12.48
C LYS A 115 5.91 -25.23 11.38
N ASP A 116 7.24 -25.34 11.42
CA ASP A 116 7.96 -26.38 10.70
C ASP A 116 8.72 -27.24 11.71
N ARG A 117 8.30 -28.49 11.93
CA ARG A 117 9.17 -29.62 12.29
C ARG A 117 8.41 -30.90 11.97
N ASP A 118 8.76 -31.54 10.85
CA ASP A 118 8.95 -33.00 10.74
C ASP A 118 9.03 -33.39 9.25
N LYS A 119 10.25 -33.41 8.73
CA LYS A 119 10.80 -34.46 7.85
C LYS A 119 12.30 -34.28 7.70
#